data_AF-A0A959U9A4-F1
#
_entry.id   AF-A0A959U9A4-F1
#
_cell.length_a   1.000
_cell.length_b   1.000
_cell.length_c   1.000
_cell.angle_alpha   90.00
_cell.angle_beta   90.00
_cell.angle_gamma   90.00
#
_symmetry.space_group_name_H-M   'P 1'
#
loop_
_entity.id
_entity.type
_entity.pdbx_description
1 polymer ?
#
loop_
_entity_poly.entity_id
_entity_poly.type
_entity_poly.pdbx_seq_one_letter_code
_entity_poly.pdbx_strand_id
1 'polypeptide(L)'
;MNSVERLYYALGELAYAVAKADGQINFEERNKLHDIVVKGAKCHNYEFNVSEIIFHILQKENIFNVEDSYRSAMREIKANSKYLTDDMKAEFVAVLDKVARAFNSITKEEREIIERFRKDIDEI
;
A
#
# COMPACT_ATOMS: atom_id res chain seq x y z
N MET A 1 9.50 2.47 14.36
CA MET A 1 9.56 2.59 12.90
C MET A 1 10.33 3.84 12.50
N ASN A 2 11.42 3.69 11.76
CA ASN A 2 12.18 4.76 11.10
C ASN A 2 11.36 5.37 9.94
N SER A 3 11.85 6.45 9.33
CA SER A 3 11.07 7.15 8.29
C SER A 3 10.84 6.34 7.02
N VAL A 4 11.80 5.52 6.59
CA VAL A 4 11.63 4.64 5.43
C VAL A 4 10.64 3.53 5.75
N GLU A 5 10.70 2.95 6.96
CA GLU A 5 9.70 2.01 7.48
C GLU A 5 8.28 2.58 7.47
N ARG A 6 8.12 3.86 7.81
CA ARG A 6 6.81 4.55 7.73
C ARG A 6 6.33 4.73 6.29
N LEU A 7 7.22 4.93 5.33
CA LEU A 7 6.86 5.00 3.90
C LEU A 7 6.33 3.64 3.41
N TYR A 8 7.01 2.54 3.73
CA TYR A 8 6.53 1.19 3.38
C TYR A 8 5.30 0.76 4.20
N TYR A 9 5.13 1.29 5.40
CA TYR A 9 3.88 1.14 6.16
C TYR A 9 2.71 1.76 5.41
N ALA A 10 2.88 3.00 4.93
CA ALA A 10 1.90 3.69 4.14
C ALA A 10 1.59 2.95 2.82
N LEU A 11 2.62 2.38 2.17
CA LEU A 11 2.42 1.51 1.01
C LEU A 11 1.53 0.31 1.35
N GLY A 12 1.73 -0.33 2.50
CA GLY A 12 0.86 -1.40 2.99
C GLY A 12 -0.59 -0.93 3.19
N GLU A 13 -0.79 0.25 3.82
CA GLU A 13 -2.13 0.82 4.02
C GLU A 13 -2.84 1.11 2.67
N LEU A 14 -2.11 1.60 1.67
CA LEU A 14 -2.64 1.80 0.30
C LEU A 14 -2.93 0.50 -0.42
N ALA A 15 -2.03 -0.48 -0.32
CA ALA A 15 -2.22 -1.80 -0.93
C ALA A 15 -3.48 -2.47 -0.40
N TYR A 16 -3.73 -2.33 0.91
CA TYR A 16 -4.98 -2.77 1.51
C TYR A 16 -6.21 -1.98 1.04
N ALA A 17 -6.09 -0.65 0.92
CA ALA A 17 -7.18 0.18 0.40
C ALA A 17 -7.58 -0.20 -1.03
N VAL A 18 -6.59 -0.48 -1.89
CA VAL A 18 -6.82 -0.99 -3.25
C VAL A 18 -7.49 -2.36 -3.20
N ALA A 19 -6.95 -3.32 -2.44
CA ALA A 19 -7.51 -4.66 -2.36
C ALA A 19 -8.92 -4.71 -1.74
N LYS A 20 -9.32 -3.73 -0.92
CA LYS A 20 -10.65 -3.62 -0.31
C LYS A 20 -11.63 -2.80 -1.16
N ALA A 21 -11.18 -2.21 -2.26
CA ALA A 21 -11.98 -1.24 -3.02
C ALA A 21 -13.28 -1.85 -3.58
N ASP A 22 -13.27 -3.15 -3.90
CA ASP A 22 -14.41 -3.90 -4.43
C ASP A 22 -15.27 -4.59 -3.35
N GLY A 23 -14.85 -4.57 -2.09
CA GLY A 23 -15.60 -5.15 -0.97
C GLY A 23 -14.74 -5.85 0.09
N GLN A 24 -15.02 -7.13 0.33
CA GLN A 24 -14.36 -7.91 1.39
C GLN A 24 -13.17 -8.68 0.84
N ILE A 25 -11.99 -8.44 1.42
CA ILE A 25 -10.79 -9.24 1.16
C ILE A 25 -10.93 -10.60 1.85
N ASN A 26 -10.91 -11.66 1.06
CA ASN A 26 -10.92 -13.04 1.53
C ASN A 26 -9.54 -13.48 2.07
N PHE A 27 -9.47 -14.63 2.73
CA PHE A 27 -8.22 -15.11 3.36
C PHE A 27 -7.07 -15.38 2.36
N GLU A 28 -7.37 -15.89 1.16
CA GLU A 28 -6.34 -16.12 0.13
C GLU A 28 -5.81 -14.81 -0.43
N GLU A 29 -6.68 -13.82 -0.57
CA GLU A 29 -6.33 -12.49 -1.06
C GLU A 29 -5.38 -11.79 -0.07
N ARG A 30 -5.60 -11.96 1.23
CA ARG A 30 -4.70 -11.45 2.28
C ARG A 30 -3.29 -12.02 2.16
N ASN A 31 -3.17 -13.34 1.94
CA ASN A 31 -1.86 -13.99 1.85
C ASN A 31 -1.09 -13.53 0.60
N LYS A 32 -1.79 -13.39 -0.53
CA LYS A 32 -1.22 -12.83 -1.76
C LYS A 32 -0.83 -11.36 -1.60
N LEU A 33 -1.66 -10.55 -0.94
CA LEU A 33 -1.37 -9.15 -0.64
C LEU A 33 -0.08 -9.04 0.18
N HIS A 34 0.02 -9.84 1.24
CA HIS A 34 1.22 -9.94 2.06
C HIS A 34 2.45 -10.25 1.20
N ASP A 35 2.39 -11.29 0.36
CA ASP A 35 3.51 -11.67 -0.49
C ASP A 35 3.93 -10.59 -1.50
N ILE A 36 2.98 -9.85 -2.07
CA ILE A 36 3.27 -8.78 -3.05
C ILE A 36 3.96 -7.61 -2.36
N VAL A 37 3.44 -7.17 -1.21
CA VAL A 37 4.02 -6.05 -0.44
C VAL A 37 5.38 -6.44 0.12
N VAL A 38 5.54 -7.66 0.65
CA VAL A 38 6.81 -8.20 1.12
C VAL A 38 7.84 -8.25 0.00
N LYS A 39 7.48 -8.74 -1.19
CA LYS A 39 8.38 -8.82 -2.33
C LYS A 39 8.77 -7.44 -2.87
N GLY A 40 7.85 -6.47 -2.84
CA GLY A 40 8.16 -5.07 -3.14
C GLY A 40 9.18 -4.52 -2.14
N ALA A 41 8.81 -4.47 -0.86
CA ALA A 41 9.64 -3.87 0.19
C ALA A 41 11.02 -4.55 0.39
N LYS A 42 11.09 -5.88 0.24
CA LYS A 42 12.38 -6.61 0.34
C LYS A 42 13.37 -6.28 -0.76
N CYS A 43 12.94 -5.69 -1.87
CA CYS A 43 13.84 -5.32 -2.97
C CYS A 43 14.88 -4.27 -2.52
N HIS A 44 14.59 -3.50 -1.47
CA HIS A 44 15.45 -2.40 -1.01
C HIS A 44 15.97 -2.50 0.42
N ASN A 45 15.43 -3.37 1.29
CA ASN A 45 15.98 -3.57 2.64
C ASN A 45 15.66 -4.96 3.23
N TYR A 46 16.70 -5.67 3.69
CA TYR A 46 16.62 -7.03 4.23
C TYR A 46 16.05 -7.12 5.66
N GLU A 47 15.90 -6.00 6.38
CA GLU A 47 15.51 -5.97 7.80
C GLU A 47 14.04 -5.56 8.06
N PHE A 48 13.22 -5.38 7.02
CA PHE A 48 11.83 -4.97 7.22
C PHE A 48 10.97 -6.13 7.69
N ASN A 49 10.35 -6.00 8.87
CA ASN A 49 9.29 -6.89 9.31
C ASN A 49 7.95 -6.49 8.64
N VAL A 50 7.87 -6.68 7.33
CA VAL A 50 6.67 -6.38 6.52
C VAL A 50 5.45 -7.17 7.00
N SER A 51 5.68 -8.35 7.58
CA SER A 51 4.67 -9.16 8.27
C SER A 51 3.99 -8.41 9.41
N GLU A 52 4.72 -7.62 10.21
CA GLU A 52 4.13 -6.77 11.25
C GLU A 52 3.33 -5.59 10.70
N ILE A 53 3.75 -5.03 9.56
CA ILE A 53 3.04 -3.95 8.87
C ILE A 53 1.67 -4.44 8.42
N ILE A 54 1.65 -5.55 7.68
CA ILE A 54 0.41 -6.19 7.21
C ILE A 54 -0.45 -6.59 8.41
N PHE A 55 0.12 -7.16 9.47
CA PHE A 55 -0.62 -7.53 10.67
C PHE A 55 -1.29 -6.32 11.36
N HIS A 56 -0.60 -5.18 11.46
CA HIS A 56 -1.20 -3.95 11.99
C HIS A 56 -2.32 -3.40 11.10
N ILE A 57 -2.18 -3.51 9.78
CA ILE A 57 -3.21 -3.09 8.83
C ILE A 57 -4.43 -4.01 8.95
N LEU A 58 -4.23 -5.31 9.10
CA LEU A 58 -5.30 -6.29 9.30
C LEU A 58 -6.03 -6.12 10.64
N GLN A 59 -5.34 -5.74 11.72
CA GLN A 59 -6.02 -5.39 12.97
C GLN A 59 -6.92 -4.16 12.83
N LYS A 60 -6.57 -3.25 11.92
CA LYS A 60 -7.30 -2.03 11.61
C LYS A 60 -8.44 -2.21 10.61
N GLU A 61 -8.59 -3.40 10.00
CA GLU A 61 -9.56 -3.73 8.95
C GLU A 61 -11.02 -3.43 9.33
N ASN A 62 -11.38 -3.63 10.60
CA ASN A 62 -12.73 -3.35 11.11
C ASN A 62 -12.93 -1.89 11.55
N ILE A 63 -11.90 -1.04 11.44
CA ILE A 63 -11.89 0.33 11.96
C ILE A 63 -11.84 1.35 10.82
N PHE A 64 -11.12 1.06 9.72
CA PHE A 64 -10.95 1.99 8.61
C PHE A 64 -11.63 1.53 7.31
N ASN A 65 -12.33 2.47 6.67
CA ASN A 65 -12.78 2.36 5.29
C ASN A 65 -11.65 2.73 4.31
N VAL A 66 -11.87 2.50 3.02
CA VAL A 66 -10.89 2.74 1.94
C VAL A 66 -10.31 4.15 1.97
N GLU A 67 -11.15 5.18 2.17
CA GLU A 67 -10.71 6.58 2.18
C GLU A 67 -9.90 6.92 3.44
N ASP A 68 -10.26 6.37 4.60
CA ASP A 68 -9.50 6.58 5.83
C ASP A 68 -8.10 5.95 5.74
N SER A 69 -8.00 4.75 5.16
CA SER A 69 -6.73 4.09 4.86
C SER A 69 -5.88 4.91 3.88
N TYR A 70 -6.49 5.41 2.79
CA TYR A 70 -5.81 6.28 1.83
C TYR A 70 -5.28 7.56 2.48
N ARG A 71 -6.12 8.26 3.25
CA ARG A 71 -5.74 9.51 3.93
C ARG A 71 -4.64 9.28 4.97
N SER A 72 -4.70 8.18 5.73
CA SER A 72 -3.65 7.81 6.68
C SER A 72 -2.32 7.60 5.97
N ALA A 73 -2.31 6.81 4.91
CA ALA A 73 -1.12 6.52 4.15
C ALA A 73 -0.50 7.78 3.54
N MET A 74 -1.32 8.62 2.88
CA MET A 74 -0.83 9.88 2.30
C MET A 74 -0.27 10.84 3.35
N ARG A 75 -0.82 10.86 4.56
CA ARG A 75 -0.27 11.63 5.67
C ARG A 75 1.11 11.13 6.08
N GLU A 76 1.30 9.82 6.21
CA GLU A 76 2.61 9.25 6.54
C GLU A 76 3.63 9.48 5.41
N ILE A 77 3.22 9.37 4.14
CA ILE A 77 4.08 9.67 2.99
C ILE A 77 4.53 11.12 3.01
N LYS A 78 3.59 12.07 3.15
CA LYS A 78 3.90 13.51 3.23
C LYS A 78 4.79 13.85 4.43
N ALA A 79 4.55 13.22 5.59
CA ALA A 79 5.36 13.44 6.78
C ALA A 79 6.80 12.94 6.65
N ASN A 80 7.05 11.98 5.75
CA ASN A 80 8.36 11.37 5.51
C ASN A 80 8.91 11.66 4.09
N SER A 81 8.36 12.66 3.39
CA SER A 81 8.67 12.95 1.97
C SER A 81 10.15 13.22 1.71
N LYS A 82 10.89 13.76 2.69
CA LYS A 82 12.36 13.95 2.60
C LYS A 82 13.16 12.66 2.36
N TYR A 83 12.56 11.48 2.59
CA TYR A 83 13.16 10.17 2.33
C TYR A 83 12.50 9.44 1.16
N LEU A 84 11.51 10.06 0.51
CA LEU A 84 10.81 9.51 -0.63
C LEU A 84 11.61 9.84 -1.90
N THR A 85 12.24 8.82 -2.48
CA THR A 85 12.94 8.96 -3.76
C THR A 85 12.01 8.69 -4.94
N ASP A 86 12.37 9.16 -6.13
CA ASP A 86 11.57 8.88 -7.34
C ASP A 86 11.49 7.38 -7.65
N ASP A 87 12.55 6.63 -7.35
CA ASP A 87 12.54 5.16 -7.45
C ASP A 87 11.50 4.54 -6.51
N MET A 88 11.38 5.05 -5.27
CA MET A 88 10.35 4.60 -4.33
C MET A 88 8.95 4.96 -4.81
N LYS A 89 8.74 6.15 -5.40
CA LYS A 89 7.44 6.53 -5.97
C LYS A 89 7.02 5.56 -7.08
N ALA A 90 7.93 5.29 -8.02
CA ALA A 90 7.71 4.36 -9.12
C ALA A 90 7.44 2.93 -8.59
N GLU A 91 8.19 2.51 -7.58
CA GLU A 91 7.98 1.21 -6.93
C GLU A 91 6.61 1.12 -6.27
N PHE A 92 6.19 2.16 -5.52
CA PHE A 92 4.92 2.16 -4.80
C PHE A 92 3.76 2.01 -5.78
N VAL A 93 3.77 2.80 -6.86
CA VAL A 93 2.77 2.67 -7.94
C VAL A 93 2.78 1.27 -8.53
N ALA A 94 3.96 0.71 -8.83
CA ALA A 94 4.08 -0.64 -9.39
C ALA A 94 3.58 -1.74 -8.45
N VAL A 95 3.77 -1.59 -7.14
CA VAL A 95 3.25 -2.51 -6.13
C VAL A 95 1.72 -2.46 -6.10
N LEU A 96 1.11 -1.27 -6.09
CA LEU A 96 -0.35 -1.16 -6.12
C LEU A 96 -0.97 -1.74 -7.40
N ASP A 97 -0.32 -1.52 -8.55
CA ASP A 97 -0.72 -2.14 -9.82
C ASP A 97 -0.68 -3.69 -9.76
N LYS A 98 0.36 -4.25 -9.12
CA LYS A 98 0.47 -5.71 -8.91
C LYS A 98 -0.61 -6.23 -7.99
N VAL A 99 -0.95 -5.47 -6.94
CA VAL A 99 -2.01 -5.81 -5.99
C VAL A 99 -3.36 -5.88 -6.70
N ALA A 100 -3.76 -4.85 -7.45
CA ALA A 100 -5.03 -4.84 -8.18
C ALA A 100 -5.13 -5.98 -9.21
N ARG A 101 -4.00 -6.42 -9.78
CA ARG A 101 -3.95 -7.54 -10.74
C ARG A 101 -3.96 -8.92 -10.08
N ALA A 102 -3.73 -9.01 -8.78
CA ALA A 102 -3.60 -10.28 -8.07
C ALA A 102 -4.96 -10.92 -7.74
N PHE A 103 -6.03 -10.11 -7.74
CA PHE A 103 -7.35 -10.46 -7.22
C PHE A 103 -8.44 -10.45 -8.29
N ASN A 104 -8.08 -10.78 -9.54
CA ASN A 104 -8.90 -10.83 -10.76
C ASN A 104 -8.64 -9.63 -11.71
N SER A 105 -9.67 -9.22 -12.45
CA SER A 105 -9.59 -8.09 -13.38
C SER A 105 -9.65 -6.79 -12.59
N ILE A 106 -8.71 -5.88 -12.82
CA ILE A 106 -8.69 -4.56 -12.18
C ILE A 106 -10.05 -3.87 -12.37
N THR A 107 -10.73 -3.62 -11.26
CA THR A 107 -12.02 -2.91 -11.18
C THR A 107 -11.85 -1.41 -11.47
N LYS A 108 -12.97 -0.70 -11.64
CA LYS A 108 -12.92 0.75 -11.88
C LYS A 108 -12.43 1.48 -10.63
N GLU A 109 -12.88 1.02 -9.48
CA GLU A 109 -12.63 1.57 -8.15
C GLU A 109 -11.15 1.43 -7.77
N GLU A 110 -10.56 0.24 -7.98
CA GLU A 110 -9.11 0.03 -7.78
C GLU A 110 -8.28 0.96 -8.68
N ARG A 111 -8.67 1.08 -9.95
CA ARG A 111 -7.97 1.94 -10.91
C ARG A 111 -8.05 3.41 -10.51
N GLU A 112 -9.21 3.87 -10.02
CA GLU A 112 -9.39 5.24 -9.56
C GLU A 112 -8.48 5.57 -8.37
N ILE A 113 -8.31 4.65 -7.42
CA ILE A 113 -7.40 4.82 -6.28
C ILE A 113 -5.94 4.89 -6.74
N ILE A 114 -5.53 3.99 -7.64
CA ILE A 114 -4.16 3.96 -8.16
C ILE A 114 -3.83 5.23 -8.95
N GLU A 115 -4.75 5.67 -9.83
CA GLU A 115 -4.56 6.89 -10.62
C GLU A 115 -4.56 8.16 -9.76
N ARG A 116 -5.40 8.21 -8.71
CA ARG A 116 -5.35 9.27 -7.71
C ARG A 116 -4.01 9.28 -6.98
N PHE A 117 -3.57 8.12 -6.51
CA PHE A 117 -2.28 7.98 -5.83
C PHE A 117 -1.11 8.43 -6.69
N ARG A 118 -1.10 8.03 -7.97
CA ARG A 118 -0.06 8.39 -8.92
C ARG A 118 0.08 9.91 -9.07
N LYS A 119 -1.03 10.65 -9.16
CA LYS A 119 -1.02 12.11 -9.20
C LYS A 119 -0.55 12.69 -7.88
N ASP A 120 -1.11 12.21 -6.77
CA ASP A 120 -0.83 12.75 -5.44
C ASP A 120 0.64 12.55 -5.02
N ILE A 121 1.29 11.46 -5.43
CA ILE A 121 2.69 11.17 -5.09
C ILE A 121 3.69 11.89 -6.00
N ASP A 122 3.32 12.17 -7.25
CA ASP A 122 4.14 12.96 -8.18
C ASP A 122 4.23 14.44 -7.74
N GLU A 123 3.21 14.94 -7.04
CA GLU A 123 3.17 16.31 -6.49
C GLU A 123 3.98 16.51 -5.19
N ILE A 124 4.55 15.45 -4.62
CA ILE A 124 5.34 15.48 -3.36
C ILE A 124 6.83 15.59 -3.67
#